data_AF-A0A3R6KMU5-F1
#
_entry.id   AF-A0A3R6KMU5-F1
#
_cell.length_a   1.000
_cell.length_b   1.000
_cell.length_c   1.000
_cell.angle_alpha   90.00
_cell.angle_beta   90.00
_cell.angle_gamma   90.00
#
_symmetry.space_group_name_H-M   'P 1'
#
loop_
_entity.id
_entity.type
_entity.pdbx_description
1 polymer ?
#
loop_
_entity_poly.entity_id
_entity_poly.type
_entity_poly.pdbx_seq_one_letter_code
_entity_poly.pdbx_strand_id
1 'polypeptide(L)' 'MVCLYFDFSKLDKSSALPSLTKTAIGNLILPIPPLAEQQRIVAKIEELFAQLDKIESSLQA' A
#
# COMPACT_ATOMS: atom_id res chain seq x y z
N MET A 1 5.38 -1.92 16.06
CA MET A 1 5.68 -2.93 15.02
C MET A 1 5.10 -2.41 13.72
N VAL A 2 5.94 -2.00 12.76
CA VAL A 2 5.50 -1.36 11.50
C VAL A 2 5.71 -2.37 10.37
N CYS A 3 4.65 -2.68 9.61
CA CYS A 3 4.77 -3.46 8.37
C CYS A 3 5.37 -2.58 7.28
N LEU A 4 6.70 -2.62 7.11
CA LEU A 4 7.37 -1.87 6.04
C LEU A 4 7.27 -2.58 4.68
N TYR A 5 7.08 -3.89 4.70
CA TYR A 5 7.01 -4.71 3.50
C TYR A 5 6.30 -6.02 3.83
N PHE A 6 5.36 -6.42 2.97
CA PHE A 6 4.71 -7.72 3.03
C PHE A 6 4.80 -8.40 1.68
N ASP A 7 5.36 -9.61 1.65
CA ASP A 7 5.48 -10.42 0.44
C ASP A 7 4.24 -11.32 0.29
N PHE A 8 3.32 -10.90 -0.58
CA PHE A 8 2.09 -11.65 -0.89
C PHE A 8 2.35 -12.96 -1.63
N SER A 9 3.52 -13.16 -2.23
CA SER A 9 3.89 -14.41 -2.91
C SER A 9 3.90 -15.60 -1.94
N LYS A 10 4.12 -15.34 -0.65
CA LYS A 10 4.08 -16.35 0.41
C LYS A 10 2.69 -16.89 0.71
N LEU A 11 1.64 -16.19 0.28
CA LEU A 11 0.24 -16.60 0.46
C LEU A 11 -0.29 -17.41 -0.71
N ASP A 12 0.43 -17.41 -1.83
CA ASP A 12 0.09 -18.20 -3.00
C ASP A 12 0.40 -19.68 -2.74
N LYS A 13 -0.60 -20.52 -3.02
CA LYS A 13 -0.50 -21.98 -2.89
C LYS A 13 -0.67 -22.69 -4.24
N SER A 14 -0.87 -21.93 -5.32
CA SER A 14 -1.10 -22.46 -6.66
C SER A 14 0.24 -22.64 -7.38
N SER A 15 0.46 -23.82 -7.95
CA SER A 15 1.71 -24.18 -8.63
C SER A 15 1.74 -23.81 -10.12
N ALA A 16 0.60 -23.41 -10.70
CA ALA A 16 0.46 -23.16 -12.14
C ALA A 16 0.13 -21.70 -12.48
N LEU A 17 -0.78 -21.07 -11.73
CA LEU A 17 -1.14 -19.66 -11.89
C LEU A 17 -1.26 -19.02 -10.51
N PRO A 18 -0.54 -17.92 -10.23
CA PRO A 18 -0.56 -17.33 -8.90
C PRO A 18 -1.97 -16.91 -8.51
N SER A 19 -2.43 -17.40 -7.36
CA SER A 19 -3.80 -17.17 -6.90
C SER A 19 -3.87 -16.99 -5.40
N LEU A 20 -4.32 -15.81 -4.99
CA LEU A 20 -4.58 -15.51 -3.58
C LEU A 20 -6.02 -15.87 -3.24
N THR A 21 -6.20 -16.84 -2.37
CA THR A 21 -7.53 -17.21 -1.89
C THR A 21 -8.02 -16.19 -0.86
N LYS A 22 -9.34 -15.92 -0.86
CA LYS A 22 -9.98 -15.04 0.13
C LYS A 22 -9.67 -15.48 1.57
N THR A 23 -9.62 -16.79 1.80
CA THR A 23 -9.27 -17.38 3.10
C THR A 23 -7.82 -17.10 3.49
N ALA A 24 -6.87 -17.19 2.55
CA ALA A 24 -5.47 -16.89 2.83
C ALA A 24 -5.25 -15.42 3.17
N ILE A 25 -5.93 -14.51 2.46
CA ILE A 25 -5.89 -13.07 2.76
C ILE A 25 -6.58 -12.76 4.09
N GLY A 26 -7.75 -13.36 4.35
CA GLY A 26 -8.52 -13.08 5.57
C GLY A 26 -7.82 -13.51 6.87
N ASN A 27 -6.93 -14.49 6.78
CA ASN A 27 -6.14 -14.97 7.93
C ASN A 27 -4.81 -14.23 8.08
N LEU A 28 -4.56 -13.20 7.28
CA LEU A 28 -3.31 -12.47 7.31
C LEU A 28 -3.24 -11.56 8.55
N ILE A 29 -2.16 -11.71 9.32
CA ILE A 29 -1.83 -10.81 10.42
C ILE A 29 -0.83 -9.78 9.91
N LEU A 30 -1.30 -8.56 9.64
CA LEU A 30 -0.45 -7.42 9.27
C LEU A 30 -0.16 -6.53 10.49
N PRO A 31 1.11 -6.21 10.76
CA PRO A 31 1.44 -5.24 11.80
C PRO A 31 1.20 -3.81 11.30
N ILE A 32 -0.01 -3.30 11.55
CA ILE A 32 -0.40 -1.94 11.18
C ILE A 32 0.21 -0.93 12.18
N PRO A 33 0.81 0.18 11.71
CA PRO A 33 1.33 1.22 12.61
C PRO A 33 0.20 1.93 13.37
N PRO A 34 0.51 2.64 14.49
CA PRO A 34 -0.49 3.43 15.22
C PRO A 34 -1.20 4.47 14.33
N LEU A 35 -2.43 4.84 14.69
CA LEU A 35 -3.26 5.75 13.88
C LEU A 35 -2.58 7.08 13.55
N ALA A 36 -1.87 7.68 14.52
CA ALA A 36 -1.14 8.92 14.29
C ALA A 36 -0.09 8.80 13.18
N GLU A 37 0.59 7.65 13.09
CA GLU A 37 1.58 7.39 12.05
C GLU A 37 0.92 7.12 10.70
N GLN A 38 -0.23 6.44 10.68
CA GLN A 38 -1.03 6.28 9.46
C GLN A 38 -1.44 7.66 8.90
N GLN A 39 -1.92 8.56 9.76
CA GLN A 39 -2.30 9.93 9.36
C GLN A 39 -1.10 10.72 8.83
N ARG A 40 0.07 10.61 9.47
CA ARG A 40 1.30 11.25 9.02
C ARG A 40 1.71 10.79 7.62
N ILE A 41 1.58 9.49 7.33
CA ILE A 41 1.87 8.92 6.01
C ILE A 41 0.89 9.45 4.97
N VAL A 42 -0.41 9.46 5.27
CA VAL A 42 -1.45 9.98 4.36
C VAL A 42 -1.20 11.44 4.02
N ALA A 43 -0.96 12.29 5.02
CA ALA A 43 -0.69 13.71 4.81
C ALA A 43 0.51 13.94 3.89
N LYS A 44 1.57 13.14 4.03
CA LYS A 44 2.76 13.27 3.16
C LYS A 44 2.46 12.83 1.72
N ILE A 45 1.67 11.78 1.54
CA ILE A 45 1.24 11.31 0.22
C ILE A 45 0.40 12.40 -0.46
N GLU A 46 -0.58 12.97 0.22
CA GLU A 46 -1.43 14.05 -0.30
C GLU A 46 -0.60 15.29 -0.71
N GLU A 47 0.36 15.70 0.12
CA GLU A 47 1.28 16.81 -0.19
C GLU A 47 2.08 16.55 -1.48
N LEU A 48 2.55 15.32 -1.70
CA LEU A 48 3.32 14.95 -2.88
C LEU A 48 2.43 14.90 -4.13
N PHE A 49 1.23 14.34 -4.03
CA PHE A 49 0.29 14.33 -5.16
C PHE A 49 -0.13 15.74 -5.58
N ALA A 50 -0.40 16.63 -4.61
CA ALA A 50 -0.70 18.04 -4.93
C ALA A 50 0.46 18.75 -5.66
N GLN A 51 1.71 18.40 -5.36
CA GLN A 51 2.87 18.91 -6.11
C GLN A 51 2.92 18.37 -7.53
N LEU A 52 2.64 17.08 -7.74
CA LEU A 52 2.56 16.47 -9.06
C LEU A 52 1.47 17.12 -9.91
N ASP A 53 0.27 17.32 -9.35
CA ASP A 53 -0.86 17.96 -10.04
C ASP A 53 -0.49 19.38 -10.49
N LYS A 54 0.20 20.14 -9.64
CA LYS A 54 0.68 21.49 -9.97
C LYS A 54 1.68 21.48 -11.12
N ILE A 55 2.61 20.52 -11.12
CA ILE A 55 3.60 20.36 -12.20
C ILE A 55 2.89 19.98 -13.50
N GLU A 56 2.01 18.99 -13.47
CA GLU A 56 1.26 18.54 -14.65
C GLU A 56 0.44 19.69 -15.25
N SER A 57 -0.28 20.44 -14.41
CA SER A 57 -1.04 21.63 -14.84
C SER A 57 -0.15 22.70 -15.48
N SER A 58 1.12 22.82 -15.06
CA SER A 58 2.06 23.79 -15.65
C SER A 58 2.64 23.35 -16.99
N LEU A 59 2.60 22.05 -17.31
CA LEU A 59 3.10 21.48 -18.56
C LEU A 59 2.02 21.35 -19.64
N GLN A 60 0.74 21.34 -19.23
CA GLN A 60 -0.42 21.32 -20.14
C GLN A 60 -0.87 22.73 -20.59
N ALA A 61 -0.18 23.79 -20.14
CA ALA A 61 -0.37 25.19 -20.54
C ALA A 61 0.73 25.63 -21.52
#